data_AF-A0A8T3SA00-F1
#
_entry.id   AF-A0A8T3SA00-F1
#
_cell.length_a   1.000
_cell.length_b   1.000
_cell.length_c   1.000
_cell.angle_alpha   90.00
_cell.angle_beta   90.00
_cell.angle_gamma   90.00
#
_symmetry.space_group_name_H-M   'P 1'
#
loop_
_entity.id
_entity.type
_entity.pdbx_description
1 polymer ?
#
loop_
_entity_poly.entity_id
_entity_poly.type
_entity_poly.pdbx_seq_one_letter_code
_entity_poly.pdbx_strand_id
1 'polypeptide(L)'
;MSSEIETSHRVDRLWPDPALALELDDAMAGFSLPASPPDRPLVAINMVTSIDGRAQIDGTAEGLGSRADRRLMRLYRAAFDAVGSGAGTLRATGVWLRVGDDLAAQRAERGQP
;
A
#
# COMPACT_ATOMS: atom_id res chain seq x y z
N MET A 1 -19.62 20.55 4.01
CA MET A 1 -20.09 19.38 3.23
C MET A 1 -19.27 19.33 1.95
N SER A 2 -17.99 18.97 2.09
CA SER A 2 -17.11 18.79 0.93
C SER A 2 -17.36 17.38 0.40
N SER A 3 -17.83 17.29 -0.84
CA SER A 3 -17.98 16.02 -1.55
C SER A 3 -16.66 15.26 -1.49
N GLU A 4 -16.67 14.12 -0.80
CA GLU A 4 -15.60 13.15 -0.83
C GLU A 4 -15.50 12.66 -2.27
N ILE A 5 -14.50 13.15 -3.01
CA ILE A 5 -14.21 12.61 -4.34
C ILE A 5 -13.69 11.21 -4.06
N GLU A 6 -14.56 10.22 -4.23
CA GLU A 6 -14.20 8.81 -4.33
C GLU A 6 -13.09 8.71 -5.38
N THR A 7 -11.85 8.66 -4.91
CA THR A 7 -10.69 8.83 -5.80
C THR A 7 -10.42 7.47 -6.43
N SER A 8 -11.14 7.19 -7.51
CA SER A 8 -10.91 6.03 -8.37
C SER A 8 -9.56 6.16 -9.06
N HIS A 9 -8.85 5.03 -9.15
CA HIS A 9 -7.52 4.94 -9.73
C HIS A 9 -7.50 3.80 -10.73
N ARG A 10 -7.28 4.12 -12.02
CA ARG A 10 -7.15 3.10 -13.05
C ARG A 10 -5.75 2.51 -13.11
N VAL A 11 -5.68 1.19 -13.17
CA VAL A 11 -4.43 0.42 -13.23
C VAL A 11 -4.55 -0.77 -14.18
N ASP A 12 -3.40 -1.23 -14.66
CA ASP A 12 -3.28 -2.47 -15.42
C ASP A 12 -2.68 -3.54 -14.51
N ARG A 13 -3.30 -4.71 -14.45
CA ARG A 13 -2.73 -5.89 -13.80
C ARG A 13 -1.90 -6.64 -14.83
N LEU A 14 -0.62 -6.83 -14.54
CA LEU A 14 0.30 -7.57 -15.43
C LEU A 14 0.42 -9.06 -15.06
N TRP A 15 0.17 -9.41 -13.79
CA TRP A 15 0.29 -10.76 -13.24
C TRP A 15 -0.65 -10.90 -12.04
N PRO A 16 -1.15 -12.11 -11.69
CA PRO A 16 -1.02 -13.38 -12.43
C PRO A 16 -1.95 -13.51 -13.64
N ASP A 17 -3.03 -12.73 -13.67
CA ASP A 17 -4.03 -12.74 -14.73
C ASP A 17 -4.10 -11.35 -15.37
N PRO A 18 -3.50 -11.15 -16.57
CA PRO A 18 -3.39 -9.83 -17.17
C PRO A 18 -4.75 -9.20 -17.53
N ALA A 19 -4.98 -7.98 -17.07
CA ALA A 19 -6.18 -7.22 -17.36
C ALA A 19 -5.89 -5.72 -17.36
N LEU A 20 -6.56 -4.98 -18.25
CA LEU A 20 -6.29 -3.56 -18.47
C LEU A 20 -7.41 -2.68 -17.91
N ALA A 21 -7.07 -1.46 -17.54
CA ALA A 21 -7.99 -0.41 -17.14
C ALA A 21 -8.95 -0.82 -16.01
N LEU A 22 -8.45 -1.60 -15.05
CA LEU A 22 -9.17 -1.97 -13.84
C LEU A 22 -9.23 -0.79 -12.87
N GLU A 23 -10.27 -0.74 -12.08
CA GLU A 23 -10.26 0.08 -10.87
C GLU A 23 -9.34 -0.59 -9.82
N LEU A 24 -8.49 0.20 -9.17
CA LEU A 24 -7.44 -0.30 -8.28
C LEU A 24 -7.98 -1.16 -7.13
N ASP A 25 -9.08 -0.73 -6.51
CA ASP A 25 -9.70 -1.46 -5.41
C ASP A 25 -10.26 -2.82 -5.88
N ASP A 26 -10.89 -2.87 -7.06
CA ASP A 26 -11.33 -4.13 -7.70
C ASP A 26 -10.14 -5.02 -8.07
N ALA A 27 -9.05 -4.41 -8.58
CA ALA A 27 -7.81 -5.10 -8.89
C ALA A 27 -7.16 -5.72 -7.63
N MET A 28 -7.50 -5.22 -6.43
CA MET A 28 -7.00 -5.71 -5.15
C MET A 28 -8.02 -6.53 -4.35
N ALA A 29 -9.26 -6.66 -4.82
CA ALA A 29 -10.34 -7.35 -4.08
C ALA A 29 -10.01 -8.82 -3.73
N GLY A 30 -9.25 -9.51 -4.58
CA GLY A 30 -8.80 -10.89 -4.35
C GLY A 30 -7.49 -11.03 -3.59
N PHE A 31 -6.87 -9.92 -3.17
CA PHE A 31 -5.60 -9.97 -2.45
C PHE A 31 -5.78 -10.56 -1.05
N SER A 32 -5.00 -11.58 -0.73
CA SER A 32 -4.94 -12.20 0.59
C SER A 32 -3.50 -12.51 0.95
N LEU A 33 -3.21 -12.48 2.25
CA LEU A 33 -1.90 -12.87 2.75
C LEU A 33 -1.76 -14.41 2.76
N PRO A 34 -0.57 -14.95 2.48
CA PRO A 34 -0.31 -16.36 2.72
C PRO A 34 -0.44 -16.69 4.21
N ALA A 35 -0.61 -17.96 4.53
CA ALA A 35 -0.60 -18.42 5.92
C ALA A 35 0.74 -18.05 6.61
N SER A 36 0.65 -17.55 7.84
CA SER A 36 1.84 -17.25 8.65
C SER A 36 2.62 -18.54 8.96
N PRO A 37 3.95 -18.53 8.87
CA PRO A 37 4.78 -19.63 9.36
C PRO A 37 4.55 -19.88 10.86
N PRO A 38 4.69 -21.12 11.36
CA PRO A 38 4.36 -21.46 12.75
C PRO A 38 5.24 -20.75 13.79
N ASP A 39 6.52 -20.54 13.47
CA ASP A 39 7.52 -20.06 14.45
C ASP A 39 7.92 -18.59 14.26
N ARG A 40 7.28 -17.85 13.36
CA ARG A 40 7.60 -16.44 13.10
C ARG A 40 6.44 -15.68 12.45
N PRO A 41 6.35 -14.35 12.65
CA PRO A 41 5.38 -13.54 11.92
C PRO A 41 5.64 -13.56 10.41
N LEU A 42 4.58 -13.45 9.63
CA LEU A 42 4.69 -13.12 8.21
C LEU A 42 5.23 -11.70 8.06
N VAL A 43 6.35 -11.55 7.36
CA VAL A 43 6.95 -10.25 7.06
C VAL A 43 6.98 -10.07 5.56
N ALA A 44 6.47 -8.93 5.10
CA ALA A 44 6.53 -8.51 3.71
C ALA A 44 7.20 -7.15 3.57
N ILE A 45 7.76 -6.91 2.39
CA ILE A 45 8.37 -5.64 2.01
C ILE A 45 7.64 -5.16 0.75
N ASN A 46 7.21 -3.90 0.77
CA ASN A 46 6.66 -3.21 -0.39
C ASN A 46 7.58 -2.02 -0.72
N MET A 47 7.96 -1.87 -1.98
CA MET A 47 8.96 -0.92 -2.45
C MET A 47 8.54 -0.33 -3.80
N VAL A 48 8.95 0.91 -4.03
CA VAL A 48 8.89 1.58 -5.34
C VAL A 48 10.31 1.95 -5.75
N THR A 49 10.61 1.84 -7.05
CA THR A 49 11.93 2.19 -7.60
C THR A 49 11.77 2.91 -8.93
N SER A 50 12.77 3.70 -9.31
CA SER A 50 12.93 4.09 -10.72
C SER A 50 13.25 2.88 -11.60
N ILE A 51 13.13 3.04 -12.92
CA ILE A 51 13.45 1.99 -13.90
C ILE A 51 14.90 1.50 -13.76
N ASP A 52 15.82 2.39 -13.39
CA ASP A 52 17.24 2.06 -13.15
C ASP A 52 17.54 1.66 -11.70
N GLY A 53 16.51 1.36 -10.91
CA GLY A 53 16.64 0.71 -9.59
C GLY A 53 16.95 1.64 -8.42
N ARG A 54 16.79 2.97 -8.56
CA ARG A 54 16.94 3.90 -7.43
C ARG A 54 15.69 3.90 -6.56
N ALA A 55 15.90 3.79 -5.26
CA ALA A 55 14.85 3.88 -4.25
C ALA A 55 14.60 5.31 -3.73
N GLN A 56 15.41 6.28 -4.18
CA GLN A 56 15.33 7.68 -3.75
C GLN A 56 15.67 8.66 -4.87
N ILE A 57 15.03 9.82 -4.81
CA ILE A 57 15.36 11.06 -5.54
C ILE A 57 15.61 12.12 -4.47
N ASP A 58 16.77 12.78 -4.53
CA ASP A 58 17.19 13.80 -3.55
C ASP A 58 17.05 13.37 -2.08
N GLY A 59 17.36 12.10 -1.80
CA GLY A 59 17.37 11.53 -0.44
C GLY A 59 16.02 11.09 0.11
N THR A 60 14.94 11.17 -0.68
CA THR A 60 13.59 10.71 -0.27
C THR A 60 12.96 9.83 -1.36
N ALA A 61 11.87 9.12 -1.03
CA ALA A 61 11.07 8.39 -2.02
C ALA A 61 10.04 9.30 -2.74
N GLU A 62 10.04 10.60 -2.47
CA GLU A 62 9.14 11.54 -3.13
C GLU A 62 9.44 11.59 -4.63
N GLY A 63 8.38 11.68 -5.44
CA GLY A 63 8.50 11.68 -6.90
C GLY A 63 8.64 10.29 -7.55
N LEU A 64 8.92 9.22 -6.80
CA LEU A 64 8.96 7.85 -7.35
C LEU A 64 7.57 7.23 -7.51
N GLY A 65 6.68 7.47 -6.55
CA GLY A 65 5.32 6.91 -6.51
C GLY A 65 4.24 7.86 -7.04
N SER A 66 3.16 7.29 -7.57
CA SER A 66 1.96 8.00 -8.01
C SER A 66 0.88 8.07 -6.91
N ARG A 67 -0.26 8.72 -7.19
CA ARG A 67 -1.42 8.66 -6.27
C ARG A 67 -2.00 7.24 -6.17
N ALA A 68 -2.06 6.52 -7.29
CA ALA A 68 -2.49 5.12 -7.32
C ALA A 68 -1.54 4.22 -6.52
N ASP A 69 -0.22 4.41 -6.64
CA ASP A 69 0.79 3.69 -5.84
C ASP A 69 0.60 3.93 -4.33
N ARG A 70 0.31 5.17 -3.92
CA ARG A 70 0.01 5.48 -2.51
C ARG A 70 -1.27 4.80 -2.02
N ARG A 71 -2.33 4.69 -2.84
CA ARG A 71 -3.55 3.95 -2.49
C ARG A 71 -3.25 2.45 -2.38
N LEU A 72 -2.52 1.89 -3.34
CA LEU A 72 -2.11 0.49 -3.35
C LEU A 72 -1.29 0.14 -2.10
N MET A 73 -0.34 1.00 -1.73
CA MET A 73 0.43 0.83 -0.50
C MET A 73 -0.47 0.79 0.76
N ARG A 74 -1.53 1.61 0.83
CA ARG A 74 -2.47 1.58 1.95
C ARG A 74 -3.32 0.32 1.96
N LEU A 75 -3.77 -0.15 0.80
CA LEU A 75 -4.48 -1.43 0.65
C LEU A 75 -3.62 -2.60 1.16
N TYR A 76 -2.34 -2.65 0.78
CA TYR A 76 -1.41 -3.64 1.33
C TYR A 76 -1.30 -3.52 2.85
N ARG A 77 -1.03 -2.32 3.37
CA ARG A 77 -0.90 -2.09 4.82
C ARG A 77 -2.15 -2.51 5.60
N ALA A 78 -3.34 -2.32 5.04
CA ALA A 78 -4.59 -2.68 5.70
C ALA A 78 -4.74 -4.20 5.89
N ALA A 79 -4.02 -5.02 5.12
CA ALA A 79 -4.01 -6.47 5.29
C ALA A 79 -3.07 -6.95 6.43
N PHE A 80 -2.14 -6.13 6.90
CA PHE A 80 -1.17 -6.49 7.95
C PHE A 80 -1.56 -5.93 9.32
N ASP A 81 -1.18 -6.62 10.40
CA ASP A 81 -1.45 -6.16 11.76
C ASP A 81 -0.59 -4.98 12.20
N ALA A 82 0.60 -4.82 11.60
CA ALA A 82 1.54 -3.76 11.92
C ALA A 82 2.31 -3.31 10.68
N VAL A 83 2.71 -2.04 10.67
CA VAL A 83 3.51 -1.44 9.60
C VAL A 83 4.75 -0.78 10.22
N GLY A 84 5.92 -1.15 9.71
CA GLY A 84 7.19 -0.55 10.11
C GLY A 84 7.75 0.40 9.05
N SER A 85 8.62 1.31 9.47
CA SER A 85 9.48 2.09 8.58
C SER A 85 10.85 2.27 9.20
N GLY A 86 11.88 2.33 8.37
CA GLY A 86 13.24 2.58 8.82
C GLY A 86 13.38 3.97 9.45
N ALA A 87 14.14 4.07 10.53
CA ALA A 87 14.33 5.34 11.23
C ALA A 87 14.96 6.44 10.34
N GLY A 88 15.78 6.05 9.35
CA GLY A 88 16.32 6.98 8.34
C GLY A 88 15.23 7.62 7.50
N THR A 89 14.27 6.83 7.01
CA THR A 89 13.11 7.32 6.25
C THR A 89 12.24 8.23 7.12
N LEU A 90 11.95 7.83 8.35
CA LEU A 90 11.14 8.65 9.26
C LEU A 90 11.77 10.02 9.54
N ARG A 91 13.10 10.11 9.64
CA ARG A 91 13.80 11.39 9.78
C ARG A 91 13.73 12.25 8.52
N ALA A 92 13.79 11.64 7.35
CA ALA A 92 13.77 12.36 6.08
C ALA A 92 12.36 12.84 5.68
N THR A 93 11.31 12.06 5.96
CA THR A 93 9.97 12.29 5.39
C THR A 93 8.84 12.40 6.42
N GLY A 94 9.12 12.20 7.71
CA GLY A 94 8.10 12.15 8.76
C GLY A 94 7.32 10.83 8.82
N VAL A 95 6.27 10.79 9.66
CA VAL A 95 5.50 9.59 9.97
C VAL A 95 4.24 9.49 9.11
N TRP A 96 4.21 8.54 8.18
CA TRP A 96 3.04 8.28 7.31
C TRP A 96 2.73 6.79 7.23
N LEU A 97 2.30 6.19 8.35
CA LEU A 97 2.04 4.75 8.47
C LEU A 97 0.55 4.37 8.50
N ARG A 98 -0.35 5.35 8.45
CA ARG A 98 -1.81 5.13 8.47
C ARG A 98 -2.35 4.64 7.12
N VAL A 99 -3.51 3.99 7.15
CA VAL A 99 -4.21 3.45 5.97
C VAL A 99 -5.35 4.33 5.46
N GLY A 100 -5.85 5.27 6.27
CA GLY A 100 -7.05 6.07 5.95
C GLY A 100 -8.28 5.56 6.70
N ASP A 101 -9.30 6.40 6.83
CA ASP A 101 -10.48 6.12 7.67
C ASP A 101 -11.35 4.99 7.09
N ASP A 102 -11.45 4.91 5.77
CA ASP A 102 -12.17 3.85 5.04
C ASP A 102 -11.57 2.47 5.33
N LEU A 103 -10.25 2.34 5.21
CA LEU A 103 -9.55 1.08 5.46
C LEU A 103 -9.46 0.76 6.95
N ALA A 104 -9.41 1.78 7.82
CA ALA A 104 -9.49 1.57 9.26
C ALA A 104 -10.85 0.98 9.68
N ALA A 105 -11.95 1.47 9.10
CA ALA A 105 -13.28 0.92 9.33
C ALA A 105 -13.38 -0.56 8.87
N GLN A 106 -12.89 -0.87 7.66
CA GLN A 106 -12.86 -2.24 7.15
C GLN A 106 -12.04 -3.19 8.03
N ARG A 107 -10.93 -2.71 8.62
CA ARG A 107 -10.13 -3.49 9.58
C ARG A 107 -10.90 -3.77 10.86
N ALA A 108 -11.56 -2.75 11.42
CA ALA A 108 -12.35 -2.89 12.63
C ALA A 108 -13.49 -3.90 12.45
N GLU A 109 -14.16 -3.90 11.30
CA GLU A 109 -15.20 -4.90 10.94
C GLU A 109 -14.66 -6.34 10.91
N ARG A 110 -13.36 -6.52 10.58
CA ARG A 110 -12.67 -7.81 10.60
C ARG A 110 -12.10 -8.17 11.97
N GLY A 111 -12.34 -7.35 12.99
CA GLY A 111 -11.79 -7.54 14.34
C GLY A 111 -10.29 -7.24 14.44
N GLN A 112 -9.73 -6.51 13.47
CA GLN A 112 -8.34 -6.09 13.46
C GLN A 112 -8.19 -4.72 14.13
N PRO A 113 -7.05 -4.45 14.82
CA PRO A 113 -6.78 -3.17 15.45
C PRO A 113 -6.58 -2.02 14.44
#